data_AF-A0A1I0BUD8-F1
#
_entry.id   AF-A0A1I0BUD8-F1
#
_cell.length_a   1.000
_cell.length_b   1.000
_cell.length_c   1.000
_cell.angle_alpha   90.00
_cell.angle_beta   90.00
_cell.angle_gamma   90.00
#
_symmetry.space_group_name_H-M   'P 1'
#
loop_
_entity.id
_entity.type
_entity.pdbx_description
1 polymer ?
#
loop_
_entity_poly.entity_id
_entity_poly.type
_entity_poly.pdbx_seq_one_letter_code
_entity_poly.pdbx_strand_id
1 'polypeptide(L)' 'MDNLDQEQVINMLNTLLGEDIREEFETQLKEAGEHGNPSFIVANSGGSTAEVFVEWNKEGDYLSYSINEDYQAE' A
#
# COMPACT_ATOMS: atom_id res chain seq x y z
N MET A 1 -14.61 -7.06 1.69
CA MET A 1 -13.28 -6.44 1.65
C MET A 1 -13.04 -5.95 3.06
N ASP A 2 -12.07 -6.52 3.74
CA ASP A 2 -11.72 -6.18 5.12
C ASP A 2 -10.95 -4.84 5.08
N ASN A 3 -11.37 -3.85 5.88
CA ASN A 3 -10.60 -2.62 6.01
C ASN A 3 -9.34 -2.96 6.80
N LEU A 4 -8.23 -3.19 6.10
CA LEU A 4 -6.96 -3.51 6.72
C LEU A 4 -6.39 -2.24 7.36
N ASP A 5 -5.83 -2.38 8.57
CA ASP A 5 -5.10 -1.30 9.23
C ASP A 5 -3.70 -1.13 8.59
N GLN A 6 -3.06 0.02 8.80
CA GLN A 6 -1.75 0.32 8.19
C GLN A 6 -0.72 -0.79 8.48
N GLU A 7 -0.68 -1.26 9.74
CA GLU A 7 0.23 -2.34 10.14
C GLU A 7 -0.11 -3.69 9.47
N GLN A 8 -1.39 -3.96 9.21
CA GLN A 8 -1.81 -5.20 8.52
C GLN A 8 -1.34 -5.20 7.06
N VAL A 9 -1.50 -4.08 6.37
CA VAL A 9 -1.05 -3.93 4.99
C VAL A 9 0.46 -4.02 4.88
N ILE A 10 1.22 -3.35 5.75
CA ILE A 10 2.68 -3.45 5.75
C ILE A 10 3.11 -4.91 5.96
N ASN A 11 2.48 -5.63 6.90
CA ASN A 11 2.84 -7.02 7.15
C ASN A 11 2.49 -7.96 5.98
N MET A 12 1.35 -7.72 5.31
CA MET A 12 0.99 -8.45 4.08
C MET A 12 1.97 -8.18 2.96
N LEU A 13 2.30 -6.91 2.70
CA LEU A 13 3.27 -6.51 1.68
C LEU A 13 4.65 -7.08 1.98
N ASN A 14 5.10 -7.04 3.24
CA ASN A 14 6.35 -7.66 3.65
C ASN A 14 6.37 -9.17 3.35
N THR A 15 5.23 -9.84 3.54
CA THR A 15 5.08 -11.27 3.23
C THR A 15 5.04 -11.53 1.73
N LEU A 16 4.31 -10.69 0.96
CA LEU A 16 4.17 -10.79 -0.50
C LEU A 16 5.49 -10.54 -1.22
N LEU A 17 6.19 -9.49 -0.78
CA LEU A 17 7.43 -9.02 -1.38
C LEU A 17 8.67 -9.70 -0.77
N GLY A 18 8.54 -10.38 0.36
CA GLY A 18 9.64 -11.07 1.04
C GLY A 18 10.71 -10.13 1.58
N GLU A 19 10.42 -8.84 1.72
CA GLU A 19 11.32 -7.77 2.13
C GLU A 19 10.58 -6.80 3.06
N ASP A 20 11.28 -6.13 3.97
CA ASP A 20 10.66 -5.09 4.80
C ASP A 20 10.49 -3.81 3.98
N ILE A 21 9.26 -3.54 3.55
CA ILE A 21 8.92 -2.37 2.71
C ILE A 21 8.35 -1.21 3.51
N ARG A 22 8.41 -1.25 4.85
CA ARG A 22 7.78 -0.26 5.73
C ARG A 22 8.20 1.17 5.39
N GLU A 23 9.50 1.39 5.22
CA GLU A 23 10.05 2.72 4.92
C GLU A 23 9.53 3.25 3.57
N GLU A 24 9.49 2.40 2.55
CA GLU A 24 8.96 2.76 1.24
C GLU A 24 7.45 3.03 1.29
N PHE A 25 6.70 2.18 2.00
CA PHE A 25 5.27 2.36 2.20
C PHE A 25 4.93 3.68 2.90
N GLU A 26 5.62 4.01 3.99
CA GLU A 26 5.35 5.26 4.73
C GLU A 26 5.70 6.49 3.91
N THR A 27 6.77 6.42 3.12
CA THR A 27 7.16 7.48 2.18
C THR A 27 6.08 7.68 1.12
N GLN A 28 5.66 6.60 0.45
CA GLN A 28 4.63 6.65 -0.59
C GLN A 28 3.27 7.07 -0.03
N LEU A 29 2.89 6.62 1.16
CA LEU A 29 1.64 7.01 1.82
C LEU A 29 1.60 8.52 2.11
N LYS A 30 2.73 9.08 2.55
CA LYS A 30 2.85 10.52 2.77
C LYS A 30 2.70 11.30 1.48
N GLU A 31 3.34 10.84 0.39
CA GLU A 31 3.20 11.46 -0.93
C GLU A 31 1.77 11.32 -1.49
N ALA A 32 1.15 10.15 -1.35
CA ALA A 32 -0.24 9.89 -1.75
C ALA A 32 -1.23 10.80 -1.01
N GLY A 33 -1.04 10.98 0.30
CA GLY A 33 -1.83 11.88 1.14
C GLY A 33 -1.64 13.37 0.83
N GLU A 34 -0.43 13.79 0.45
CA GLU A 34 -0.13 15.19 0.08
C GLU A 34 -0.62 15.52 -1.34
N HIS A 35 -0.54 14.58 -2.29
CA HIS A 35 -0.89 14.81 -3.69
C HIS A 35 -2.33 14.41 -4.05
N GLY A 36 -3.09 13.81 -3.12
CA GLY A 36 -4.47 13.40 -3.35
C GLY A 36 -4.61 12.18 -4.27
N ASN A 37 -3.53 11.41 -4.45
CA ASN A 37 -3.56 10.17 -5.22
C ASN A 37 -4.03 9.04 -4.30
N PRO A 38 -5.14 8.36 -4.60
CA PRO A 38 -5.69 7.30 -3.75
C PRO A 38 -4.99 5.95 -3.98
N SER A 39 -3.78 5.91 -4.54
CA SER A 39 -2.97 4.70 -4.68
C SER A 39 -1.49 5.01 -4.88
N PHE A 40 -0.65 4.03 -4.58
CA PHE A 40 0.79 4.04 -4.83
C PHE A 40 1.34 2.62 -5.03
N ILE A 41 2.51 2.50 -5.65
CA ILE A 41 3.18 1.23 -5.92
C ILE A 41 4.40 1.11 -5.02
N VAL A 42 4.57 -0.05 -4.40
CA VAL A 42 5.78 -0.43 -3.65
C VAL A 42 6.50 -1.55 -4.40
N ALA A 43 7.83 -1.55 -4.36
CA ALA A 43 8.65 -2.56 -5.02
C ALA A 43 9.66 -3.16 -4.04
N ASN A 44 10.00 -4.44 -4.21
CA ASN A 44 11.19 -4.99 -3.56
C ASN A 44 12.43 -4.84 -4.45
N SER A 45 13.60 -5.06 -3.84
CA SER A 45 14.88 -5.16 -4.55
C SER A 45 14.91 -6.25 -5.64
N GLY A 46 13.98 -7.22 -5.59
CA GLY A 46 13.84 -8.31 -6.56
C GLY A 46 13.03 -7.96 -7.81
N GLY A 47 12.45 -6.77 -7.90
CA GLY A 47 11.59 -6.33 -9.00
C GLY A 47 10.14 -6.80 -8.92
N SER A 48 9.72 -7.39 -7.80
CA SER A 48 8.31 -7.62 -7.49
C SER A 48 7.67 -6.32 -7.02
N THR A 49 6.49 -6.02 -7.53
CA THR A 49 5.76 -4.81 -7.19
C THR A 49 4.37 -5.14 -6.66
N ALA A 50 3.87 -4.32 -5.75
CA ALA A 50 2.50 -4.40 -5.26
C ALA A 50 1.88 -3.01 -5.28
N GLU A 51 0.64 -2.92 -5.77
CA GLU A 51 -0.11 -1.67 -5.76
C GLU A 51 -1.00 -1.61 -4.52
N VAL A 52 -0.88 -0.51 -3.79
CA VAL A 52 -1.65 -0.21 -2.60
C VAL A 52 -2.63 0.90 -2.95
N PHE A 53 -3.91 0.62 -2.81
CA PHE A 53 -4.99 1.60 -2.89
C PHE A 53 -5.30 2.13 -1.51
N VAL A 54 -5.38 3.44 -1.38
CA VAL A 54 -5.74 4.18 -0.18
C VAL A 54 -7.07 4.89 -0.42
N GLU A 55 -8.11 4.39 0.21
CA GLU A 55 -9.43 5.03 0.21
C GLU A 55 -9.59 5.87 1.47
N TRP A 56 -9.70 7.19 1.30
CA TRP A 56 -10.05 8.07 2.41
C TRP A 56 -11.56 8.08 2.63
N ASN A 57 -12.00 7.45 3.71
CA ASN A 57 -13.39 7.47 4.11
C ASN A 57 -13.69 8.74 4.92
N LYS A 58 -14.28 9.74 4.26
CA LYS A 58 -14.65 11.03 4.88
C LYS A 58 -15.73 10.92 5.95
N GLU A 59 -16.56 9.87 5.90
CA GLU A 59 -17.65 9.68 6.87
C GLU A 59 -17.15 9.07 8.18
N GLY A 60 -16.10 8.24 8.09
CA GLY A 60 -15.48 7.60 9.25
C GLY A 60 -14.19 8.25 9.76
N ASP A 61 -13.62 9.19 9.01
CA ASP A 61 -12.31 9.80 9.29
C ASP A 61 -11.18 8.76 9.41
N TYR A 62 -11.21 7.73 8.54
CA TYR A 62 -10.17 6.68 8.50
C TYR A 62 -9.73 6.37 7.06
N LEU A 63 -8.51 5.85 6.96
CA LEU A 63 -7.94 5.34 5.71
C LEU A 63 -8.20 3.84 5.63
N SER A 64 -8.68 3.38 4.48
CA SER A 64 -8.79 1.95 4.17
C SER A 64 -7.79 1.60 3.08
N TYR A 65 -7.17 0.43 3.21
CA TYR A 65 -6.13 -0.01 2.30
C TYR A 65 -6.55 -1.31 1.59
N SER A 66 -6.30 -1.39 0.28
CA SER A 66 -6.45 -2.60 -0.51
C SER A 66 -5.19 -2.87 -1.32
N ILE A 67 -4.75 -4.12 -1.35
CA ILE A 67 -3.57 -4.55 -2.11
C ILE A 67 -4.05 -5.31 -3.34
N ASN A 68 -3.58 -4.93 -4.52
CA ASN A 68 -3.79 -5.73 -5.73
C ASN A 68 -2.58 -6.64 -5.95
N GLU A 69 -2.77 -7.94 -5.70
CA GLU A 69 -1.74 -8.99 -5.82
C GLU A 69 -1.41 -9.36 -7.29
N ASP A 70 -2.21 -8.88 -8.27
CA ASP A 70 -2.07 -9.22 -9.69
C ASP A 70 -1.24 -8.19 -10.48
N TYR A 71 -0.38 -7.40 -9.82
CA TYR A 71 0.51 -6.48 -10.53
C TYR A 71 1.68 -7.25 -11.18
N GLN A 72 1.38 -7.98 -12.25
CA GLN A 72 2.36 -8.47 -13.20
C GLN A 72 2.73 -7.28 -14.09
N ALA A 73 3.94 -6.73 -13.92
CA ALA A 73 4.50 -5.82 -14.91
C ALA A 73 4.70 -6.61 -16.21
N GLU A 74 3.76 -6.49 -17.15
CA GLU A 74 3.87 -7.00 -18.52
C GLU A 74 5.03 -6.33 -19.29
#